data_AF-A0A6L7PDX2-F1
#
_entry.id   AF-A0A6L7PDX2-F1
#
_cell.length_a   1.000
_cell.length_b   1.000
_cell.length_c   1.000
_cell.angle_alpha   90.00
_cell.angle_beta   90.00
_cell.angle_gamma   90.00
#
_symmetry.space_group_name_H-M   'P 1'
#
loop_
_entity.id
_entity.type
_entity.pdbx_description
1 polymer ?
#
loop_
_entity_poly.entity_id
_entity_poly.type
_entity_poly.pdbx_seq_one_letter_code
_entity_poly.pdbx_strand_id
1 'polypeptide(L)'
;MGYYPIFVEMQGRRVLLVGGGNVAHEKIGKLVDASADVTVVAPDLIEPVRAVVEEYGCAWLARPYESGDVEGFEVVMVATDDGAVNAQV
;
A
#
# COMPACT_ATOMS: atom_id res chain seq x y z
N MET A 1 -12.05 -11.70 -21.87
CA MET A 1 -11.17 -11.24 -20.78
C MET A 1 -10.34 -12.43 -20.34
N GLY A 2 -9.04 -12.44 -20.62
CA GLY A 2 -8.14 -13.53 -20.24
C GLY A 2 -7.38 -13.15 -18.99
N TYR A 3 -7.71 -13.75 -17.86
CA TYR A 3 -6.96 -13.57 -16.61
C TYR A 3 -5.85 -14.62 -16.55
N TYR A 4 -4.68 -14.22 -16.07
CA TYR A 4 -3.59 -15.13 -15.77
C TYR A 4 -3.32 -15.08 -14.26
N PRO A 5 -3.68 -16.13 -13.51
CA PRO A 5 -3.44 -16.15 -12.07
C PRO A 5 -1.94 -16.29 -11.81
N ILE A 6 -1.40 -15.44 -10.93
CA ILE A 6 -0.03 -15.55 -10.44
C ILE A 6 -0.03 -15.62 -8.92
N PHE A 7 0.91 -16.38 -8.38
CA PHE A 7 1.27 -16.33 -6.98
C PHE A 7 2.60 -15.61 -6.86
N VAL A 8 2.65 -14.61 -6.00
CA VAL A 8 3.86 -13.84 -5.71
C VAL A 8 4.20 -14.07 -4.26
N GLU A 9 5.42 -14.54 -3.99
CA GLU A 9 5.94 -14.64 -2.62
C GLU A 9 6.08 -13.22 -2.06
N MET A 10 5.52 -12.92 -0.89
CA MET A 10 5.48 -11.56 -0.34
C MET A 10 6.37 -11.39 0.90
N GLN A 11 6.85 -12.48 1.49
CA GLN A 11 7.63 -12.43 2.71
C GLN A 11 8.88 -11.55 2.54
N GLY A 12 8.97 -10.49 3.34
CA GLY A 12 10.08 -9.53 3.34
C GLY A 12 10.14 -8.62 2.11
N ARG A 13 9.17 -8.67 1.20
CA ARG A 13 9.15 -7.78 0.04
C ARG A 13 8.74 -6.37 0.42
N ARG A 14 9.42 -5.38 -0.16
CA ARG A 14 9.08 -3.97 0.02
C ARG A 14 7.86 -3.61 -0.80
N VAL A 15 6.78 -3.25 -0.11
CA VAL A 15 5.49 -2.90 -0.72
C VAL A 15 5.12 -1.46 -0.40
N LEU A 16 4.85 -0.68 -1.44
CA LEU A 16 4.26 0.65 -1.29
C LEU A 16 2.74 0.54 -1.40
N LEU A 17 2.01 1.01 -0.39
CA LEU A 17 0.56 1.18 -0.42
C LEU A 17 0.23 2.67 -0.50
N VAL A 18 -0.35 3.10 -1.63
CA VAL A 18 -0.74 4.50 -1.85
C VAL A 18 -2.20 4.70 -1.49
N GLY A 19 -2.48 5.50 -0.46
CA GLY A 19 -3.82 5.77 0.05
C GLY A 19 -4.04 5.21 1.46
N GLY A 20 -4.97 5.85 2.20
CA GLY A 20 -5.25 5.55 3.60
C GLY A 20 -6.74 5.31 3.92
N GLY A 21 -7.55 5.03 2.89
CA GLY A 21 -9.00 4.84 3.01
C GLY A 21 -9.43 3.37 3.13
N ASN A 22 -10.71 3.10 2.83
CA ASN A 22 -11.28 1.75 2.92
C ASN A 22 -10.60 0.73 1.99
N VAL A 23 -10.24 1.14 0.78
CA VAL A 23 -9.51 0.27 -0.17
C VAL A 23 -8.12 -0.09 0.37
N ALA A 24 -7.46 0.83 1.06
CA ALA A 24 -6.17 0.57 1.69
C ALA A 24 -6.33 -0.44 2.82
N HIS A 25 -7.39 -0.33 3.63
CA HIS A 25 -7.70 -1.29 4.70
C HIS A 25 -7.89 -2.72 4.19
N GLU A 26 -8.61 -2.92 3.08
CA GLU A 26 -8.78 -4.25 2.47
C GLU A 26 -7.48 -4.88 1.97
N LYS A 27 -6.50 -4.04 1.62
CA LYS A 27 -5.20 -4.47 1.07
C LYS A 27 -4.16 -4.70 2.15
N ILE A 28 -4.01 -3.74 3.09
CA ILE A 28 -2.93 -3.74 4.08
C ILE A 28 -2.96 -5.00 4.94
N GLY A 29 -4.15 -5.47 5.36
CA GLY A 29 -4.29 -6.70 6.15
C GLY A 29 -3.69 -7.92 5.43
N LYS A 30 -4.01 -8.11 4.14
CA LYS A 30 -3.48 -9.23 3.35
C LYS A 30 -1.97 -9.14 3.12
N LEU A 31 -1.45 -7.91 3.02
CA LEU A 31 -0.01 -7.68 2.85
C LEU A 31 0.77 -8.02 4.11
N VAL A 32 0.30 -7.57 5.28
CA VAL A 32 0.96 -7.86 6.57
C VAL A 32 0.83 -9.34 6.95
N ASP A 33 -0.32 -9.97 6.67
CA ASP A 33 -0.51 -11.42 6.85
C ASP A 33 0.47 -12.24 6.00
N ALA A 34 0.81 -11.73 4.81
CA ALA A 34 1.81 -12.32 3.93
C ALA A 34 3.25 -11.92 4.28
N SER A 35 3.46 -11.28 5.45
CA SER A 35 4.77 -10.83 5.96
C SER A 35 5.50 -9.87 5.02
N ALA A 36 4.77 -9.03 4.28
CA ALA A 36 5.35 -7.97 3.47
C ALA A 36 5.88 -6.81 4.33
N ASP A 37 6.95 -6.16 3.88
CA ASP A 37 7.46 -4.91 4.44
C ASP A 37 6.68 -3.74 3.82
N VAL A 38 5.63 -3.29 4.52
CA VAL A 38 4.66 -2.33 3.99
C VAL A 38 5.02 -0.90 4.41
N THR A 39 5.08 -0.01 3.41
CA THR A 39 5.09 1.44 3.60
C THR A 39 3.81 2.04 3.05
N VAL A 40 3.13 2.86 3.82
CA VAL A 40 1.91 3.57 3.43
C VAL A 40 2.24 5.03 3.12
N VAL A 41 1.82 5.53 1.96
CA VAL A 41 1.85 6.97 1.61
C VAL A 41 0.43 7.48 1.53
N ALA A 42 0.05 8.35 2.46
CA ALA A 42 -1.23 9.03 2.47
C ALA A 42 -1.18 10.24 3.42
N PRO A 43 -1.88 11.35 3.11
CA PRO A 43 -1.99 12.49 4.03
C PRO A 43 -2.61 12.08 5.37
N ASP A 44 -3.63 11.22 5.32
CA ASP A 44 -4.39 10.75 6.46
C ASP A 44 -4.69 9.26 6.33
N LEU A 45 -4.83 8.59 7.48
CA LEU A 45 -5.28 7.20 7.58
C LEU A 45 -6.60 7.14 8.33
N ILE A 46 -7.55 6.35 7.83
CA ILE A 46 -8.70 5.94 8.64
C ILE A 46 -8.23 5.06 9.80
N GLU A 47 -9.01 5.06 10.89
CA GLU A 47 -8.66 4.35 12.12
C GLU A 47 -8.27 2.86 11.91
N PRO A 48 -9.00 2.07 11.08
CA PRO A 48 -8.60 0.68 10.82
C PRO A 48 -7.23 0.54 10.15
N VAL A 49 -6.84 1.45 9.25
CA VAL A 49 -5.52 1.40 8.59
C VAL A 49 -4.43 1.80 9.58
N ARG A 50 -4.68 2.84 10.38
CA ARG A 50 -3.76 3.28 11.43
C ARG A 50 -3.47 2.18 12.43
N ALA A 51 -4.50 1.45 12.87
CA ALA A 51 -4.35 0.34 13.80
C ALA A 51 -3.41 -0.75 13.24
N VAL A 52 -3.55 -1.13 11.97
CA VAL A 52 -2.66 -2.11 11.33
C VAL A 52 -1.24 -1.57 11.20
N VAL A 53 -1.08 -0.29 10.83
CA VAL A 53 0.25 0.34 10.74
C VAL A 53 0.98 0.30 12.08
N GLU A 54 0.28 0.60 13.17
CA GLU A 54 0.83 0.60 14.52
C GLU A 54 1.10 -0.82 15.04
N GLU A 55 0.18 -1.76 14.82
CA GLU A 55 0.28 -3.15 15.28
C GLU A 55 1.45 -3.89 14.61
N TYR A 56 1.63 -3.71 13.30
CA TYR A 56 2.64 -4.41 12.52
C TYR A 56 3.91 -3.59 12.28
N GLY A 57 3.98 -2.36 12.78
CA GLY A 57 5.14 -1.48 12.65
C GLY A 57 5.43 -1.05 11.22
N CYS A 58 4.38 -0.91 10.39
CA CYS A 58 4.52 -0.43 9.01
C CYS A 58 5.02 1.02 8.99
N ALA A 59 5.77 1.39 7.96
CA ALA A 59 6.14 2.79 7.77
C ALA A 59 4.92 3.59 7.27
N TRP A 60 4.72 4.81 7.77
CA TRP A 60 3.71 5.74 7.25
C TRP A 60 4.33 7.09 6.92
N LEU A 61 4.19 7.49 5.67
CA LEU A 61 4.54 8.80 5.15
C LEU A 61 3.27 9.66 5.08
N ALA A 62 3.11 10.55 6.08
CA ALA A 62 1.96 11.42 6.25
C ALA A 62 1.96 12.61 5.26
N ARG A 63 1.88 12.30 3.97
CA ARG A 63 1.84 13.28 2.87
C ARG A 63 1.16 12.70 1.63
N PRO A 64 0.77 13.53 0.65
CA PRO A 64 0.37 13.05 -0.66
C PRO A 64 1.49 12.25 -1.34
N TYR A 65 1.09 11.36 -2.25
CA TYR A 65 2.01 10.69 -3.16
C TYR A 65 2.74 11.70 -4.04
N GLU A 66 4.04 11.46 -4.24
CA GLU A 66 4.90 12.22 -5.13
C GLU A 66 5.53 11.27 -6.17
N SER A 67 5.67 11.75 -7.41
CA SER A 67 6.31 10.96 -8.46
C SER A 67 7.74 10.59 -8.04
N GLY A 68 8.06 9.30 -8.14
CA GLY A 68 9.33 8.74 -7.65
C GLY A 68 9.21 7.98 -6.33
N ASP A 69 8.10 8.11 -5.58
CA ASP A 69 7.90 7.33 -4.34
C ASP A 69 7.88 5.80 -4.58
N VAL A 70 7.60 5.39 -5.82
CA VAL A 70 7.64 3.98 -6.23
C VAL A 70 9.05 3.41 -6.29
N GLU A 71 10.07 4.26 -6.35
CA GLU A 71 11.45 3.82 -6.50
C GLU A 71 11.91 3.03 -5.28
N GLY A 72 12.48 1.85 -5.53
CA GLY A 72 12.95 0.95 -4.48
C GLY A 72 11.89 0.03 -3.90
N PHE A 73 10.63 0.12 -4.32
CA PHE A 73 9.61 -0.88 -3.97
C PHE A 73 9.52 -1.98 -5.01
N GLU A 74 9.20 -3.19 -4.57
CA GLU A 74 9.05 -4.37 -5.45
C GLU A 74 7.60 -4.54 -5.92
N VAL A 75 6.65 -4.09 -5.10
CA VAL A 75 5.22 -4.11 -5.41
C VAL A 75 4.62 -2.78 -5.00
N VAL A 76 3.80 -2.21 -5.87
CA VAL A 76 3.05 -0.98 -5.60
C VAL A 76 1.56 -1.27 -5.68
N MET A 77 0.85 -0.90 -4.62
CA MET A 77 -0.59 -1.07 -4.49
C MET A 77 -1.25 0.31 -4.43
N VAL A 78 -1.93 0.69 -5.51
CA VAL A 78 -2.72 1.93 -5.52
C VAL A 78 -4.09 1.65 -4.90
N ALA A 79 -4.44 2.43 -3.89
CA ALA A 79 -5.62 2.28 -3.05
C ALA A 79 -6.27 3.65 -2.74
N THR A 80 -6.26 4.54 -3.74
CA THR A 80 -6.87 5.87 -3.69
C THR A 80 -7.91 6.04 -4.79
N ASP A 81 -8.93 6.84 -4.51
CA ASP A 81 -9.96 7.23 -5.47
C ASP A 81 -9.56 8.45 -6.32
N ASP A 82 -8.38 9.03 -6.04
CA ASP A 82 -7.85 10.15 -6.81
C ASP A 82 -7.25 9.66 -8.15
N GLY A 83 -7.99 9.89 -9.23
CA GLY A 83 -7.57 9.55 -10.58
C GLY A 83 -6.28 10.23 -11.04
N ALA A 84 -5.92 11.38 -10.48
CA ALA A 84 -4.66 12.05 -10.80
C ALA A 84 -3.47 11.31 -10.18
N VAL A 85 -3.62 10.81 -8.95
CA VAL A 85 -2.59 9.96 -8.31
C VAL A 85 -2.49 8.64 -9.06
N ASN A 86 -3.61 8.02 -9.44
CA ASN A 86 -3.62 6.77 -10.19
C ASN A 86 -2.91 6.85 -11.54
N ALA A 87 -2.85 8.04 -12.16
CA ALA A 87 -2.15 8.26 -13.43
C ALA A 87 -0.64 8.53 -13.26
N GLN A 88 -0.18 8.84 -12.04
CA GLN A 88 1.21 9.15 -11.74
C GLN A 88 2.01 7.95 -11.22
N VAL A 89 1.32 6.99 -10.60
CA VAL A 89 1.87 5.73 -10.07
C VAL A 89 2.01 4.70 -11.19
#